data_AF-A0ABD1VQX1-F1
#
_entry.id   AF-A0ABD1VQX1-F1
#
_cell.length_a   1.000
_cell.length_b   1.000
_cell.length_c   1.000
_cell.angle_alpha   90.00
_cell.angle_beta   90.00
_cell.angle_gamma   90.00
#
_symmetry.space_group_name_H-M   'P 1'
#
loop_
_entity.id
_entity.type
_entity.pdbx_description
1 polymer ?
#
loop_
_entity_poly.entity_id
_entity_poly.type
_entity_poly.pdbx_seq_one_letter_code
_entity_poly.pdbx_strand_id
1 'polypeptide(L)'
;MAFGQSRSGNYVRIQANGSSFGRCGANVDTDPSPSNVKMLVGIADEMLRQKNVESVLFGGKKIGEQSNFEKLDLFAEQLVLEQQRRSCRIAPTVAFKQAPSRSS
;
A
#
# COMPACT_ATOMS: atom_id res chain seq x y z
N MET A 1 -6.51 12.56 10.84
CA MET A 1 -5.19 12.16 10.31
C MET A 1 -4.67 13.31 9.45
N ALA A 2 -3.58 13.96 9.85
CA ALA A 2 -3.07 15.14 9.13
C ALA A 2 -2.18 14.70 7.97
N PHE A 3 -2.62 14.97 6.75
CA PHE A 3 -1.95 14.57 5.51
C PHE A 3 -0.91 15.64 5.13
N GLY A 4 0.30 15.56 5.68
CA GLY A 4 1.42 16.41 5.28
C GLY A 4 1.95 16.06 3.88
N GLN A 5 2.64 17.01 3.24
CA GLN A 5 3.33 16.88 1.93
C GLN A 5 4.30 15.67 1.85
N SER A 6 4.70 15.10 2.98
CA SER A 6 5.62 13.95 3.07
C SER A 6 5.05 12.61 2.58
N ARG A 7 3.77 12.54 2.20
CA ARG A 7 3.13 11.29 1.73
C ARG A 7 3.04 11.13 0.22
N SER A 8 3.48 12.09 -0.60
CA SER A 8 3.37 11.98 -2.06
C SER A 8 4.12 10.77 -2.65
N GLY A 9 5.20 10.30 -2.00
CA GLY A 9 6.01 9.17 -2.49
C GLY A 9 5.94 7.88 -1.65
N ASN A 10 5.75 7.97 -0.33
CA ASN A 10 5.96 6.82 0.58
C ASN A 10 4.64 6.20 1.11
N TYR A 11 3.50 6.63 0.58
CA TYR A 11 2.19 6.12 0.99
C TYR A 11 1.35 5.80 -0.23
N VAL A 12 0.92 4.54 -0.32
CA VAL A 12 0.02 4.03 -1.34
C VAL A 12 -1.25 3.53 -0.66
N ARG A 13 -2.42 3.97 -1.12
CA ARG A 13 -3.72 3.48 -0.66
C ARG A 13 -4.47 2.91 -1.84
N ILE A 14 -4.69 1.61 -1.82
CA ILE A 14 -5.44 0.89 -2.84
C ILE A 14 -6.79 0.52 -2.24
N GLN A 15 -7.87 0.93 -2.92
CA GLN A 15 -9.24 0.66 -2.47
C GLN A 15 -10.13 0.43 -3.68
N ALA A 16 -10.91 -0.64 -3.66
CA ALA A 16 -11.99 -0.85 -4.60
C ALA A 16 -13.15 0.12 -4.29
N ASN A 17 -13.61 0.85 -5.30
CA ASN A 17 -14.78 1.70 -5.16
C ASN A 17 -16.05 0.83 -5.22
N GLY A 18 -16.97 1.02 -4.27
CA GLY A 18 -18.23 0.28 -4.17
C GLY A 18 -19.11 0.33 -5.43
N SER A 19 -18.86 1.26 -6.36
CA SER A 19 -19.59 1.40 -7.61
C SER A 19 -19.32 0.27 -8.62
N SER A 20 -18.21 -0.46 -8.51
CA SER A 20 -17.92 -1.61 -9.38
C SER A 20 -18.67 -2.88 -8.98
N PHE A 21 -19.37 -2.88 -7.84
CA PHE A 21 -20.01 -4.07 -7.29
C PHE A 21 -21.41 -4.37 -7.83
N GLY A 22 -21.96 -3.56 -8.75
CA GLY A 22 -23.33 -3.75 -9.23
C GLY A 22 -24.40 -3.64 -8.12
N ARG A 23 -25.68 -3.78 -8.47
CA ARG A 23 -26.81 -3.63 -7.50
C ARG A 23 -26.86 -4.72 -6.41
N CYS A 24 -26.08 -5.78 -6.52
CA CYS A 24 -25.90 -6.81 -5.50
C CYS A 24 -24.41 -6.87 -5.16
N GLY A 25 -24.02 -6.26 -4.05
CA GLY A 25 -22.63 -6.31 -3.58
C GLY A 25 -22.14 -7.75 -3.47
N ALA A 26 -20.96 -8.04 -4.01
CA ALA A 26 -20.31 -9.32 -3.80
C ALA A 26 -20.24 -9.60 -2.30
N ASN A 27 -20.70 -10.78 -1.87
CA ASN A 27 -20.68 -11.14 -0.47
C ASN A 27 -19.23 -11.48 -0.09
N VAL A 28 -18.53 -10.51 0.52
CA VAL A 28 -17.10 -10.62 0.80
C VAL A 28 -16.81 -11.56 1.97
N ASP A 29 -17.72 -11.65 2.93
CA ASP A 29 -17.47 -12.33 4.21
C ASP A 29 -18.11 -13.70 4.36
N THR A 30 -19.06 -14.07 3.50
CA THR A 30 -19.95 -15.22 3.75
C THR A 30 -20.11 -16.18 2.58
N ASP A 31 -19.64 -15.85 1.38
CA ASP A 31 -19.73 -16.75 0.22
C ASP A 31 -18.35 -17.13 -0.37
N PRO A 32 -17.80 -18.30 -0.01
CA PRO A 32 -16.56 -18.79 -0.60
C PRO A 32 -16.76 -19.48 -1.97
N SER A 33 -17.94 -19.37 -2.59
CA SER A 33 -18.22 -20.04 -3.88
C SER A 33 -17.18 -19.65 -4.94
N PRO A 34 -16.76 -20.59 -5.80
CA PRO A 34 -15.79 -20.29 -6.87
C PRO A 34 -16.24 -19.14 -7.79
N SER A 35 -17.56 -19.00 -7.99
CA SER A 35 -18.16 -17.89 -8.73
C SER A 35 -17.94 -16.54 -8.04
N ASN A 36 -18.18 -16.45 -6.72
CA ASN A 36 -17.98 -15.22 -5.97
C ASN A 36 -16.49 -14.85 -5.88
N VAL A 37 -15.62 -15.84 -5.66
CA VAL A 37 -14.16 -15.64 -5.70
C VAL A 37 -13.72 -15.11 -7.07
N LYS A 38 -14.17 -15.71 -8.17
CA LYS A 38 -13.85 -15.23 -9.52
C LYS A 38 -14.32 -13.80 -9.76
N MET A 39 -15.52 -13.45 -9.28
CA MET A 39 -16.03 -12.09 -9.35
C MET A 39 -15.16 -11.11 -8.54
N LEU A 40 -14.81 -11.44 -7.30
CA LEU A 40 -13.97 -10.61 -6.44
C LEU A 40 -12.57 -10.40 -7.03
N VAL A 41 -11.96 -11.45 -7.62
CA VAL A 41 -10.69 -11.35 -8.34
C VAL A 41 -10.83 -10.39 -9.54
N GLY A 42 -11.90 -10.52 -10.32
CA GLY A 42 -12.16 -9.61 -11.44
C GLY A 42 -12.30 -8.15 -10.99
N ILE A 43 -12.97 -7.89 -9.87
CA ILE A 43 -13.08 -6.55 -9.28
C ILE A 43 -11.71 -6.02 -8.85
N ALA A 44 -10.87 -6.86 -8.24
CA ALA A 44 -9.52 -6.48 -7.87
C ALA A 44 -8.66 -6.14 -9.11
N ASP A 45 -8.75 -6.93 -10.18
CA ASP A 45 -8.04 -6.68 -11.43
C ASP A 45 -8.48 -5.38 -12.10
N GLU A 46 -9.79 -5.11 -12.16
CA GLU A 46 -10.29 -3.83 -12.68
C GLU A 46 -9.82 -2.65 -11.83
N MET A 47 -9.86 -2.81 -10.51
CA MET A 47 -9.39 -1.78 -9.57
C MET A 47 -7.90 -1.48 -9.77
N LEU A 48 -7.05 -2.50 -10.00
CA LEU A 48 -5.62 -2.31 -10.26
C LEU A 48 -5.35 -1.52 -11.55
N ARG A 49 -6.22 -1.63 -12.56
CA ARG A 49 -6.11 -0.89 -13.83
C ARG A 49 -6.58 0.56 -13.75
N GLN A 50 -7.34 0.93 -12.72
CA GLN A 50 -7.82 2.29 -12.54
C GLN A 50 -6.67 3.25 -12.16
N LYS A 51 -6.80 4.52 -12.56
CA LYS A 51 -5.89 5.58 -12.14
C LYS A 51 -5.95 5.77 -10.62
N ASN A 52 -4.78 5.89 -10.00
CA ASN A 52 -4.65 6.09 -8.56
C ASN A 52 -5.30 7.42 -8.13
N VAL A 53 -5.94 7.44 -6.96
CA VAL A 53 -6.55 8.66 -6.40
C VAL A 53 -5.77 9.11 -5.18
N GLU A 54 -5.29 10.35 -5.22
CA GLU A 54 -4.47 10.95 -4.16
C GLU A 54 -5.27 11.97 -3.36
N SER A 55 -5.06 11.97 -2.05
CA SER A 55 -5.57 13.02 -1.19
C SER A 55 -4.59 14.18 -1.14
N VAL A 56 -5.01 15.36 -1.61
CA VAL A 56 -4.22 16.59 -1.55
C VAL A 56 -4.72 17.43 -0.38
N LEU A 57 -3.81 17.85 0.50
CA LEU A 57 -4.16 18.68 1.64
C LEU A 57 -4.82 19.99 1.15
N PHE A 58 -6.01 20.28 1.66
CA PHE A 58 -6.87 21.40 1.21
C PHE A 58 -7.31 21.35 -0.27
N GLY A 59 -6.92 20.33 -1.04
CA GLY A 59 -7.25 20.14 -2.46
C GLY A 59 -8.21 18.99 -2.75
N GLY A 60 -8.68 18.28 -1.72
CA GLY A 60 -9.60 17.16 -1.89
C GLY A 60 -8.95 15.93 -2.52
N LYS A 61 -9.63 15.31 -3.49
CA LYS A 61 -9.16 14.13 -4.21
C LYS A 61 -8.63 14.55 -5.59
N LYS A 62 -7.45 14.06 -5.96
CA LYS A 62 -6.85 14.25 -7.29
C LYS A 62 -6.66 12.89 -7.95
N ILE A 63 -7.05 12.76 -9.22
CA ILE A 63 -6.73 11.57 -10.02
C ILE A 63 -5.27 11.71 -10.47
N GLY A 64 -4.46 10.71 -10.14
CA GLY A 64 -3.06 10.61 -10.51
C GLY A 64 -2.89 10.21 -11.98
N GLU A 65 -1.65 10.30 -12.46
CA GLU A 65 -1.30 9.92 -13.83
C GLU A 65 -1.12 8.41 -13.98
N GLN A 66 -0.53 7.78 -12.98
CA GLN A 66 -0.29 6.35 -12.88
C GLN A 66 -1.54 5.58 -12.43
N SER A 67 -1.65 4.35 -12.91
CA SER A 67 -2.56 3.33 -12.40
C SER A 67 -2.18 2.85 -11.01
N ASN A 68 -3.14 2.22 -10.33
CA ASN A 68 -2.92 1.55 -9.05
C ASN A 68 -1.85 0.46 -9.17
N PHE A 69 -1.84 -0.30 -10.27
CA PHE A 69 -0.84 -1.31 -10.57
C PHE A 69 0.56 -0.71 -10.67
N GLU A 70 0.75 0.30 -11.51
CA GLU A 70 2.07 0.96 -11.69
C GLU A 70 2.62 1.52 -10.38
N LYS A 71 1.74 2.09 -9.54
CA LYS A 71 2.15 2.63 -8.24
C LYS A 71 2.57 1.53 -7.26
N LEU A 72 1.91 0.36 -7.29
CA LEU A 72 2.30 -0.80 -6.49
C LEU A 72 3.61 -1.40 -6.97
N ASP A 73 3.85 -1.44 -8.28
CA ASP A 73 5.07 -1.98 -8.88
C ASP A 73 6.29 -1.15 -8.45
N LEU A 74 6.20 0.18 -8.57
CA LEU A 74 7.23 1.11 -8.08
C LEU A 74 7.48 0.95 -6.57
N PHE A 75 6.42 0.69 -5.79
CA PHE A 75 6.56 0.48 -4.36
C PHE A 75 7.25 -0.86 -4.05
N ALA A 76 6.96 -1.91 -4.82
CA ALA A 76 7.61 -3.21 -4.69
C ALA A 76 9.12 -3.12 -5.01
N GLU A 77 9.51 -2.37 -6.04
CA GLU A 77 10.92 -2.11 -6.34
C GLU A 77 11.66 -1.48 -5.15
N GLN A 78 11.07 -0.45 -4.52
CA GLN A 78 11.65 0.18 -3.34
C GLN A 78 11.78 -0.79 -2.15
N LEU A 79 10.81 -1.68 -1.94
CA LEU A 79 10.86 -2.70 -0.91
C LEU A 79 12.01 -3.70 -1.15
N VAL A 80 12.19 -4.16 -2.39
CA VAL A 80 13.28 -5.06 -2.77
C VAL A 80 14.64 -4.40 -2.55
N LEU A 81 14.80 -3.15 -3.00
CA LEU A 81 16.03 -2.38 -2.81
C LEU A 81 16.35 -2.18 -1.32
N GLU A 82 15.36 -1.83 -0.51
CA GLU A 82 15.55 -1.68 0.94
C GLU A 82 15.92 -3.00 1.61
N GLN A 83 15.29 -4.12 1.21
CA GLN A 83 15.63 -5.44 1.72
C GLN A 83 17.06 -5.83 1.37
N GLN A 84 17.52 -5.56 0.15
CA GLN A 84 18.91 -5.81 -0.27
C GLN A 84 19.89 -4.97 0.56
N ARG A 85 19.60 -3.67 0.74
CA ARG A 85 20.43 -2.78 1.57
C ARG A 85 20.57 -3.26 3.00
N ARG A 86 19.50 -3.80 3.59
CA ARG A 86 19.52 -4.38 4.94
C ARG A 86 20.25 -5.71 4.99
N SER A 87 20.09 -6.54 3.96
CA SER A 87 20.76 -7.85 3.87
C SER A 87 22.28 -7.71 3.76
N CYS A 88 22.76 -6.67 3.08
CA CYS A 88 24.20 -6.40 2.90
C CYS A 88 24.80 -5.53 4.02
N ARG A 89 24.06 -5.21 5.08
CA ARG A 89 24.52 -4.29 6.12
C ARG A 89 25.41 -5.01 7.14
N ILE A 90 26.65 -4.53 7.27
CA ILE A 90 27.66 -5.09 8.20
C ILE A 90 27.31 -4.78 9.68
N ALA A 91 26.52 -3.75 9.96
CA ALA A 91 26.17 -3.32 11.31
C ALA A 91 24.65 -3.37 11.57
N PRO A 92 24.21 -3.76 12.79
CA PRO A 92 22.80 -3.84 13.14
C PRO A 92 22.12 -2.47 13.08
N THR A 93 20.87 -2.43 12.62
CA THR A 93 20.08 -1.19 12.44
C THR A 93 19.83 -0.45 13.75
N VAL A 94 19.94 -1.13 14.88
CA VAL A 94 19.83 -0.55 16.21
C VAL A 94 20.97 -1.10 17.06
N ALA A 95 21.76 -0.22 17.66
CA ALA A 95 22.79 -0.61 18.61
C ALA A 95 22.16 -0.77 20.01
N PHE A 96 22.50 -1.85 20.72
CA PHE A 96 22.16 -1.96 22.13
C PHE A 96 22.91 -0.88 22.91
N LYS A 97 22.18 0.00 23.59
CA LYS A 97 22.76 1.01 24.49
C LYS A 97 23.39 0.28 25.68
N GLN A 98 24.71 0.25 25.75
CA GLN A 98 25.40 -0.25 26.95
C GLN A 98 25.21 0.75 28.10
N ALA A 99 24.78 0.25 29.27
CA ALA A 99 24.77 1.05 30.48
C ALA A 99 26.22 1.24 30.97
N PRO A 100 26.59 2.44 31.47
CA PRO A 100 27.94 2.67 31.97
C PRO A 100 28.24 1.75 33.16
N SER A 101 29.40 1.12 33.17
CA SER A 101 29.87 0.32 34.30
C SER A 101 30.10 1.22 35.50
N ARG A 102 29.53 0.84 36.65
CA ARG A 102 29.89 1.46 37.93
C ARG A 102 31.24 0.91 38.36
N SER A 103 32.25 1.77 38.43
CA SER A 103 33.50 1.47 39.12
C SER A 103 33.23 1.41 40.63
N SER A 104 33.54 0.27 41.25
CA SER A 104 33.57 0.11 42.71
C SER A 104 34.77 0.81 43.34
#